data_AF-A0A522QSZ7-F1
#
_entry.id   AF-A0A522QSZ7-F1
#
_cell.length_a   1.000
_cell.length_b   1.000
_cell.length_c   1.000
_cell.angle_alpha   90.00
_cell.angle_beta   90.00
_cell.angle_gamma   90.00
#
_symmetry.space_group_name_H-M   'P 1'
#
loop_
_entity.id
_entity.type
_entity.pdbx_description
1 polymer ?
#
loop_
_entity_poly.entity_id
_entity_poly.type
_entity_poly.pdbx_seq_one_letter_code
_entity_poly.pdbx_strand_id
1 'polypeptide(L)' 'LVNDTRYGLNAMLFTENLSRAHRVASRLRAGTVWVNCFFVRDLRSPFGGVGDSGVGREGGTFSREFFTEPKAIVMQL' A
#
# COMPACT_ATOMS: atom_id res chain seq x y z
N LEU A 1 18.23 -8.95 5.08
CA LEU A 1 17.77 -7.60 5.55
C LEU A 1 16.28 -7.44 5.21
N VAL A 2 15.53 -6.48 5.77
CA VAL A 2 14.04 -6.46 5.72
C VAL A 2 13.41 -6.70 4.34
N ASN A 3 14.01 -6.20 3.25
CA ASN A 3 13.50 -6.40 1.88
C ASN A 3 13.95 -7.73 1.20
N ASP A 4 14.77 -8.51 1.88
CA ASP A 4 15.32 -9.79 1.41
C ASP A 4 14.33 -10.93 1.72
N THR A 5 13.14 -10.80 1.14
CA THR A 5 12.01 -11.70 1.30
C THR A 5 11.12 -11.60 0.07
N ARG A 6 10.41 -12.68 -0.23
CA ARG A 6 9.39 -12.71 -1.29
C ARG A 6 8.10 -11.97 -0.92
N TYR A 7 7.91 -11.66 0.36
CA TYR A 7 6.72 -11.03 0.90
C TYR A 7 6.90 -9.52 1.08
N GLY A 8 5.78 -8.79 1.11
CA GLY A 8 5.77 -7.33 1.24
C GLY A 8 4.40 -6.77 1.57
N LEU A 9 3.70 -7.36 2.56
CA LEU A 9 2.37 -6.90 2.96
C LEU A 9 2.47 -5.56 3.72
N ASN A 10 3.19 -5.56 4.83
CA ASN A 10 3.32 -4.40 5.72
C ASN A 10 4.66 -4.42 6.46
N ALA A 11 5.05 -3.27 6.98
CA ALA A 11 6.20 -3.11 7.87
C ALA A 11 5.90 -2.09 8.98
N MET A 12 6.66 -2.17 10.06
CA MET A 12 6.62 -1.21 11.16
C MET A 12 8.02 -0.65 11.37
N LEU A 13 8.12 0.66 11.48
CA LEU A 13 9.36 1.39 11.72
C LEU A 13 9.25 2.16 13.02
N PHE A 14 10.09 1.84 13.99
CA PHE A 14 10.16 2.55 15.26
C PHE A 14 11.39 3.45 15.27
N THR A 15 11.18 4.77 15.32
CA THR A 15 12.24 5.76 15.39
C THR A 15 11.72 7.11 15.85
N GLU A 16 12.55 7.84 16.62
CA GLU A 16 12.28 9.23 17.00
C GLU A 16 12.78 10.24 15.96
N ASN A 17 13.58 9.80 14.98
CA ASN A 17 14.15 10.69 13.98
C ASN A 17 13.23 10.81 12.76
N LEU A 18 12.66 12.01 12.55
CA LEU A 18 11.75 12.31 11.44
C LEU A 18 12.35 11.99 10.06
N SER A 19 13.60 12.41 9.82
CA SER A 19 14.27 12.15 8.54
C SER A 19 14.49 10.65 8.30
N ARG A 20 14.78 9.88 9.35
CA ARG A 20 14.90 8.42 9.28
C ARG A 20 13.54 7.78 9.02
N ALA A 21 12.48 8.26 9.68
CA ALA A 21 11.12 7.76 9.48
C ALA A 21 10.75 7.77 8.00
N HIS A 22 10.82 8.94 7.36
CA HIS A 22 10.48 9.07 5.94
C HIS A 22 11.47 8.35 5.02
N ARG A 23 12.78 8.48 5.25
CA ARG A 23 13.81 7.87 4.37
C ARG A 23 13.80 6.35 4.41
N VAL A 24 13.57 5.74 5.57
CA VAL A 24 13.52 4.29 5.68
C VAL A 24 12.17 3.78 5.20
N ALA A 25 11.05 4.38 5.60
CA ALA A 25 9.72 3.97 5.15
C ALA A 25 9.59 3.96 3.61
N SER A 26 10.13 4.97 2.92
CA SER A 26 10.10 5.02 1.45
C SER A 26 10.96 3.97 0.74
N ARG A 27 11.90 3.32 1.46
CA ARG A 27 12.77 2.26 0.93
C ARG A 27 12.28 0.85 1.26
N LEU A 28 11.29 0.71 2.14
CA LEU A 28 10.72 -0.59 2.48
C LEU A 28 9.81 -1.06 1.34
N ARG A 29 10.01 -2.29 0.88
CA ARG A 29 9.16 -2.94 -0.13
C ARG A 29 7.94 -3.55 0.55
N ALA A 30 7.04 -2.70 1.04
CA ALA A 30 5.82 -3.11 1.70
C ALA A 30 4.62 -2.25 1.25
N GLY A 31 3.43 -2.83 1.26
CA GLY A 31 2.19 -2.13 0.89
C GLY A 31 1.78 -1.03 1.87
N THR A 32 2.02 -1.25 3.15
CA THR A 32 1.76 -0.28 4.22
C THR A 32 2.92 -0.24 5.18
N VAL A 33 3.41 0.95 5.51
CA VAL A 33 4.43 1.15 6.54
C VAL A 33 3.85 1.99 7.66
N TRP A 34 3.81 1.45 8.86
CA TRP A 34 3.45 2.21 10.06
C TRP A 34 4.71 2.72 10.75
N VAL A 35 4.72 4.00 11.13
CA VAL A 35 5.81 4.59 11.90
C VAL A 35 5.34 4.82 13.32
N ASN A 36 6.02 4.23 14.30
CA ASN A 36 5.71 4.32 15.73
C ASN A 36 4.27 3.89 16.10
N CYS A 37 3.65 3.01 15.30
CA CYS A 37 2.35 2.43 15.59
C CYS A 37 2.19 1.08 14.87
N PHE A 38 1.08 0.40 15.15
CA PHE A 38 0.71 -0.83 14.47
C PHE A 38 -0.79 -0.86 14.26
N PHE A 39 -1.20 -1.35 13.08
CA PHE A 39 -2.58 -1.67 12.76
C PHE A 39 -3.57 -0.49 12.86
N VAL A 40 -3.06 0.73 12.70
CA VAL A 40 -3.89 1.93 12.53
C VAL A 40 -4.41 1.93 11.08
N ARG A 41 -5.73 1.82 10.92
CA ARG A 41 -6.39 1.63 9.63
C ARG A 41 -7.38 2.75 9.35
N ASP A 42 -7.21 3.41 8.21
CA ASP A 42 -8.24 4.21 7.57
C ASP A 42 -8.78 3.42 6.37
N LEU A 43 -10.08 3.15 6.34
CA LEU A 43 -10.72 2.36 5.28
C LEU A 43 -10.66 3.04 3.90
N ARG A 44 -10.31 4.33 3.85
CA ARG A 44 -10.12 5.09 2.62
C ARG A 44 -8.69 4.95 2.06
N SER A 45 -7.72 4.58 2.89
CA SER A 45 -6.33 4.40 2.48
C SER A 45 -6.14 3.07 1.75
N PRO A 46 -5.21 2.99 0.77
CA PRO A 46 -4.91 1.74 0.09
C PRO A 46 -4.33 0.71 1.06
N PHE A 47 -4.74 -0.54 0.90
CA PHE A 47 -4.18 -1.70 1.60
C PHE A 47 -3.98 -2.85 0.64
N GLY A 48 -2.88 -3.59 0.80
CA GLY A 48 -2.52 -4.71 -0.07
C GLY A 48 -1.01 -4.78 -0.26
N GLY A 49 -0.48 -5.96 -0.52
CA GLY A 49 0.96 -6.22 -0.51
C GLY A 49 1.65 -6.09 -1.86
N VAL A 50 2.94 -6.40 -1.86
CA VAL A 50 3.74 -6.64 -3.07
C VAL A 50 4.40 -8.02 -3.00
N GLY A 51 4.87 -8.54 -4.13
CA GLY A 51 5.44 -9.88 -4.22
C GLY A 51 4.40 -10.95 -3.93
N ASP A 52 4.76 -11.96 -3.15
CA ASP A 52 3.87 -13.07 -2.78
C ASP A 52 2.78 -12.64 -1.77
N SER A 53 2.80 -11.38 -1.31
CA SER A 53 1.76 -10.84 -0.43
C SER A 53 0.51 -10.33 -1.16
N GLY A 54 0.47 -10.40 -2.48
CA GLY A 54 -0.75 -10.16 -3.27
C GLY A 54 -0.57 -9.17 -4.42
N VAL A 55 -1.67 -8.99 -5.16
CA VAL A 55 -1.80 -8.13 -6.34
C VAL A 55 -2.91 -7.11 -6.11
N GLY A 56 -2.72 -5.89 -6.61
CA GLY A 56 -3.71 -4.82 -6.49
C GLY A 56 -3.74 -4.16 -5.10
N ARG A 57 -4.75 -3.32 -4.88
CA ARG A 57 -5.01 -2.63 -3.61
C ARG A 57 -6.51 -2.61 -3.34
N GLU A 58 -6.86 -2.68 -2.07
CA GLU A 58 -8.19 -2.47 -1.54
C GLU A 58 -8.22 -1.18 -0.70
N GLY A 59 -9.41 -0.75 -0.28
CA GLY A 59 -9.63 0.48 0.48
C GLY A 59 -9.94 1.68 -0.42
N GLY A 60 -10.91 2.50 0.01
CA GLY A 60 -11.33 3.71 -0.69
C GLY A 60 -11.56 3.52 -2.18
N THR A 61 -10.95 4.38 -2.99
CA THR A 61 -11.08 4.36 -4.45
C THR A 61 -10.49 3.10 -5.09
N PHE A 62 -9.50 2.47 -4.47
CA PHE A 62 -8.85 1.27 -5.02
C PHE A 62 -9.80 0.06 -5.03
N SER A 63 -10.56 -0.14 -3.95
CA SER A 63 -11.64 -1.13 -3.97
C SER A 63 -12.71 -0.79 -5.00
N ARG A 64 -13.08 0.49 -5.12
CA ARG A 64 -14.07 0.90 -6.14
C ARG A 64 -13.60 0.52 -7.54
N GLU A 65 -12.37 0.86 -7.91
CA GLU A 65 -11.78 0.50 -9.20
C GLU A 65 -11.73 -1.02 -9.40
N PHE A 66 -11.36 -1.79 -8.37
CA PHE A 66 -11.29 -3.25 -8.43
C PHE A 66 -12.67 -3.91 -8.60
N PHE A 67 -13.71 -3.38 -7.96
CA PHE A 67 -15.07 -3.94 -7.99
C PHE A 67 -15.97 -3.35 -9.08
N THR A 68 -15.45 -2.48 -9.96
CA THR A 68 -16.22 -1.90 -11.08
C THR A 68 -15.56 -2.20 -12.42
N GLU A 69 -16.38 -2.49 -13.43
CA GLU A 69 -15.91 -2.74 -14.79
C GLU A 69 -16.01 -1.44 -15.63
N PRO A 70 -14.89 -0.87 -16.13
CA PRO A 70 -14.93 0.30 -16.99
C PRO A 70 -15.56 -0.04 -18.35
N LYS A 71 -16.45 0.83 -18.84
CA LYS A 71 -17.08 0.71 -20.16
C LYS A 71 -16.87 1.98 -20.97
N ALA A 72 -16.29 1.85 -22.16
CA ALA A 72 -16.19 2.94 -23.13
C ALA A 72 -17.36 2.89 -24.12
N ILE A 73 -17.99 4.04 -24.38
CA ILE A 73 -19.00 4.23 -25.43
C ILE A 73 -18.50 5.36 -26.31
N VAL A 74 -18.30 5.09 -27.60
CA VAL A 74 -17.78 6.05 -28.58
C VAL A 74 -18.83 6.25 -29.66
N MET A 75 -19.17 7.51 -29.93
CA MET A 75 -20.13 7.89 -30.97
C MET A 75 -19.49 8.94 -31.88
N GLN A 76 -19.43 8.64 -33.18
CA GLN A 76 -19.05 9.61 -34.20
C GLN A 76 -20.29 10.42 -34.59
N LEU A 77 -20.17 11.75 -34.53
CA LEU A 77 -21.20 12.68 -35.00
C LEU A 77 -21.03 12.98 -36.50
#